data_AF-A0A7G3ZGU4-F1
#
_entry.id   AF-A0A7G3ZGU4-F1
#
_cell.length_a   1.000
_cell.length_b   1.000
_cell.length_c   1.000
_cell.angle_alpha   90.00
_cell.angle_beta   90.00
_cell.angle_gamma   90.00
#
_symmetry.space_group_name_H-M   'P 1'
#
loop_
_entity.id
_entity.type
_entity.pdbx_description
1 polymer ?
#
loop_
_entity_poly.entity_id
_entity_poly.type
_entity_poly.pdbx_seq_one_letter_code
_entity_poly.pdbx_strand_id
1 'polypeptide(L)'
;MPEADDNFIEPDVAETAVTQDPVDGVLPISSRGTLDESIFETLKRDVLGINARLKQVVYPHFFLRGQDISHYQNDAGIHCDLWAPLAFIIVYSVSVSRSNARSLFSGLFVSLWAALLIMAVHLRLVKPHEKSSLVSYVSMAGYCLFPLVINSIVGQLILPAVFRIGHGASWAVRTLLILRLLLLTGSVTWSMNSIRIVAKCQSFVEVFPLALCFFGIGWLSVIL
;
A
#
# COMPACT_ATOMS: atom_id res chain seq x y z
N MET A 1 -33.16 -49.79 -13.08
CA MET A 1 -33.76 -49.08 -14.23
C MET A 1 -35.25 -49.39 -14.22
N PRO A 2 -36.18 -48.41 -14.25
CA PRO A 2 -35.96 -46.95 -14.17
C PRO A 2 -35.10 -46.51 -12.97
N GLU A 3 -34.65 -45.26 -12.79
CA GLU A 3 -33.97 -44.30 -13.70
C GLU A 3 -32.92 -43.54 -12.80
N ALA A 4 -32.50 -42.32 -13.13
CA ALA A 4 -31.78 -41.36 -12.28
C ALA A 4 -32.47 -39.99 -12.42
N ASP A 5 -32.55 -39.20 -11.34
CA ASP A 5 -33.07 -37.82 -11.42
C ASP A 5 -31.97 -36.78 -11.25
N ASP A 6 -32.08 -35.75 -12.06
CA ASP A 6 -31.00 -34.87 -12.46
C ASP A 6 -30.68 -33.73 -11.48
N ASN A 7 -29.48 -33.20 -11.70
CA ASN A 7 -29.03 -31.86 -11.34
C ASN A 7 -30.16 -30.82 -11.17
N PHE A 8 -30.49 -30.48 -9.92
CA PHE A 8 -30.98 -29.14 -9.61
C PHE A 8 -29.95 -28.42 -8.74
N ILE A 9 -29.11 -27.61 -9.40
CA ILE A 9 -28.31 -26.59 -8.72
C ILE A 9 -29.31 -25.53 -8.28
N GLU A 10 -29.71 -25.59 -7.02
CA GLU A 10 -30.53 -24.57 -6.37
C GLU A 10 -29.66 -23.32 -6.18
N PRO A 11 -29.94 -22.18 -6.86
CA PRO A 11 -29.28 -20.94 -6.53
C PRO A 11 -29.84 -20.44 -5.20
N ASP A 12 -28.95 -20.14 -4.23
CA ASP A 12 -29.29 -19.44 -2.97
C ASP A 12 -29.80 -18.01 -3.25
N VAL A 13 -31.00 -17.91 -3.80
CA VAL A 13 -31.79 -16.67 -3.79
C VAL A 13 -32.39 -16.60 -2.41
N ALA A 14 -31.73 -15.86 -1.52
CA ALA A 14 -32.26 -15.53 -0.21
C ALA A 14 -33.56 -14.72 -0.36
N GLU A 15 -34.68 -15.43 -0.43
CA GLU A 15 -36.02 -14.87 -0.52
C GLU A 15 -36.38 -14.25 0.83
N THR A 16 -35.98 -12.99 1.03
CA THR A 16 -36.40 -12.20 2.18
C THR A 16 -37.91 -11.95 2.08
N ALA A 17 -38.68 -12.74 2.83
CA ALA A 17 -40.11 -12.57 3.00
C ALA A 17 -40.42 -11.20 3.62
N VAL A 18 -40.70 -10.22 2.76
CA VAL A 18 -41.22 -8.90 3.15
C VAL A 18 -42.74 -8.96 3.09
N THR A 19 -43.37 -9.02 4.26
CA THR A 19 -44.83 -8.83 4.39
C THR A 19 -45.19 -7.43 3.87
N GLN A 20 -46.02 -7.35 2.83
CA GLN A 20 -46.47 -6.08 2.27
C GLN A 20 -47.69 -5.54 3.03
N ASP A 21 -47.51 -4.42 3.73
CA ASP A 21 -48.62 -3.51 4.05
C ASP A 21 -48.71 -2.41 2.97
N PRO A 22 -49.90 -2.09 2.45
CA PRO A 22 -50.07 -1.06 1.42
C PRO A 22 -50.33 0.31 2.04
N VAL A 23 -49.29 1.14 2.19
CA VAL A 23 -49.44 2.57 2.56
C VAL A 23 -48.62 3.47 1.64
N ASP A 24 -49.34 4.31 0.90
CA ASP A 24 -48.97 5.57 0.26
C ASP A 24 -47.50 5.88 -0.08
N GLY A 25 -47.23 5.91 -1.39
CA GLY A 25 -46.83 7.19 -1.98
C GLY A 25 -45.36 7.60 -1.92
N VAL A 26 -44.41 6.70 -1.65
CA VAL A 26 -42.99 6.94 -1.97
C VAL A 26 -42.42 5.73 -2.70
N LEU A 27 -41.92 5.94 -3.93
CA LEU A 27 -41.10 4.92 -4.59
C LEU A 27 -39.85 4.69 -3.73
N PRO A 28 -39.57 3.46 -3.28
CA PRO A 28 -38.25 3.14 -2.76
C PRO A 28 -37.30 3.18 -3.95
N ILE A 29 -36.71 4.36 -4.20
CA ILE A 29 -35.49 4.46 -4.99
C ILE A 29 -34.47 3.66 -4.21
N SER A 30 -34.32 2.39 -4.58
CA SER A 30 -33.23 1.56 -4.10
C SER A 30 -31.95 2.33 -4.40
N SER A 31 -31.25 2.79 -3.36
CA SER A 31 -29.90 3.32 -3.46
C SER A 31 -29.00 2.14 -3.82
N ARG A 32 -28.99 1.79 -5.11
CA ARG A 32 -28.67 0.44 -5.60
C ARG A 32 -27.20 0.33 -5.99
N GLY A 33 -26.35 0.75 -5.06
CA GLY A 33 -24.91 0.53 -5.09
C GLY A 33 -24.05 1.66 -5.65
N THR A 34 -22.75 1.37 -5.75
CA THR A 34 -21.60 2.21 -6.14
C THR A 34 -21.67 2.85 -7.54
N LEU A 35 -22.84 2.84 -8.20
CA LEU A 35 -23.04 3.43 -9.54
C LEU A 35 -23.61 4.86 -9.48
N ASP A 36 -24.35 5.20 -8.43
CA ASP A 36 -24.91 6.54 -8.22
C ASP A 36 -24.04 7.44 -7.31
N GLU A 37 -23.01 6.88 -6.66
CA GLU A 37 -22.01 7.68 -5.93
C GLU A 37 -21.09 8.41 -6.93
N SER A 38 -20.69 9.64 -6.60
CA SER A 38 -19.73 10.33 -7.46
C SER A 38 -18.37 9.62 -7.41
N ILE A 39 -17.65 9.56 -8.54
CA ILE A 39 -16.29 8.99 -8.61
C ILE A 39 -15.36 9.61 -7.55
N PHE A 40 -15.61 10.88 -7.19
CA PHE A 40 -14.89 11.57 -6.14
C PHE A 40 -15.23 11.06 -4.72
N GLU A 41 -16.46 10.63 -4.45
CA GLU A 41 -16.83 10.01 -3.17
C GLU A 41 -16.20 8.63 -3.01
N THR A 42 -16.21 7.79 -4.05
CA THR A 42 -15.47 6.52 -4.07
C THR A 42 -13.98 6.76 -3.80
N LEU A 43 -13.36 7.67 -4.55
CA LEU A 43 -11.94 8.00 -4.40
C LEU A 43 -11.63 8.59 -3.01
N LYS A 44 -12.48 9.47 -2.49
CA LYS A 44 -12.34 10.07 -1.15
C LYS A 44 -12.41 9.00 -0.06
N ARG A 45 -13.38 8.09 -0.14
CA ARG A 45 -13.52 6.94 0.78
C ARG A 45 -12.25 6.09 0.74
N ASP A 46 -11.77 5.75 -0.44
CA ASP A 46 -10.61 4.87 -0.62
C ASP A 46 -9.31 5.53 -0.14
N VAL A 47 -9.11 6.82 -0.41
CA VAL A 47 -7.99 7.61 0.12
C VAL A 47 -8.05 7.74 1.64
N LEU A 48 -9.24 7.91 2.23
CA LEU A 48 -9.42 7.94 3.68
C LEU A 48 -9.09 6.57 4.32
N GLY A 49 -9.51 5.47 3.70
CA GLY A 49 -9.14 4.11 4.10
C GLY A 49 -7.63 3.89 4.07
N ILE A 50 -6.98 4.26 2.95
CA ILE A 50 -5.52 4.26 2.81
C ILE A 50 -4.85 5.06 3.91
N ASN A 51 -5.29 6.30 4.18
CA ASN A 51 -4.69 7.17 5.20
C ASN A 51 -4.80 6.58 6.62
N ALA A 52 -5.93 5.95 6.96
CA ALA A 52 -6.12 5.29 8.24
C ALA A 52 -5.16 4.10 8.42
N ARG A 53 -5.11 3.18 7.43
CA ARG A 53 -4.21 2.03 7.42
C ARG A 53 -2.74 2.46 7.41
N LEU A 54 -2.41 3.48 6.63
CA LEU A 54 -1.07 4.04 6.53
C LEU A 54 -0.58 4.58 7.86
N LYS A 55 -1.39 5.36 8.58
CA LYS A 55 -1.04 5.85 9.93
C LYS A 55 -0.76 4.71 10.90
N GLN A 56 -1.55 3.63 10.85
CA GLN A 56 -1.35 2.44 11.68
C GLN A 56 -0.01 1.73 11.38
N VAL A 57 0.31 1.52 10.10
CA VAL A 57 1.54 0.82 9.66
C VAL A 57 2.79 1.68 9.86
N VAL A 58 2.69 2.98 9.61
CA VAL A 58 3.82 3.94 9.59
C VAL A 58 4.11 4.51 10.99
N TYR A 59 3.09 4.68 11.83
CA TYR A 59 3.20 5.23 13.19
C TYR A 59 2.51 4.35 14.25
N PRO A 60 2.93 3.08 14.43
CA PRO A 60 2.31 2.18 15.42
C PRO A 60 2.34 2.77 16.84
N HIS A 61 3.38 3.53 17.19
CA HIS A 61 3.55 4.15 18.50
C HIS A 61 2.58 5.32 18.80
N PHE A 62 2.03 5.98 17.78
CA PHE A 62 1.06 7.07 18.00
C PHE A 62 -0.36 6.55 18.25
N PHE A 63 -0.72 5.41 17.64
CA PHE A 63 -2.04 4.76 17.80
C PHE A 63 -2.12 3.81 19.00
N LEU A 64 -0.99 3.40 19.58
CA LEU A 64 -0.87 2.49 20.73
C LEU A 64 -1.50 3.01 22.06
N ARG A 65 -2.14 4.19 22.08
CA ARG A 65 -2.75 4.80 23.26
C ARG A 65 -4.29 4.79 23.27
N GLY A 66 -4.96 4.30 22.22
CA GLY A 66 -6.39 4.59 21.98
C GLY A 66 -7.38 3.43 21.79
N GLN A 67 -7.03 2.34 21.11
CA GLN A 67 -8.01 1.30 20.73
C GLN A 67 -7.37 -0.08 20.50
N ASP A 68 -8.17 -1.14 20.70
CA ASP A 68 -7.74 -2.54 20.77
C ASP A 68 -7.10 -3.08 19.48
N ILE A 69 -5.77 -3.22 19.51
CA ILE A 69 -4.94 -3.77 18.43
C ILE A 69 -5.29 -5.24 18.13
N SER A 70 -5.88 -5.95 19.09
CA SER A 70 -6.23 -7.37 19.02
C SER A 70 -7.38 -7.68 18.05
N HIS A 71 -8.44 -6.86 18.01
CA HIS A 71 -9.57 -7.10 17.10
C HIS A 71 -9.19 -6.85 15.63
N TYR A 72 -8.40 -5.81 15.37
CA TYR A 72 -8.11 -5.36 14.00
C TYR A 72 -6.97 -6.13 13.31
N GLN A 73 -6.17 -6.89 14.05
CA GLN A 73 -5.17 -7.81 13.49
C GLN A 73 -5.83 -8.95 12.69
N ASN A 74 -7.04 -9.38 13.08
CA ASN A 74 -7.81 -10.40 12.37
C ASN A 74 -8.40 -9.83 11.06
N ASP A 75 -8.91 -8.58 11.10
CA ASP A 75 -9.39 -7.86 9.90
C ASP A 75 -8.28 -7.49 8.89
N ALA A 76 -7.01 -7.47 9.30
CA ALA A 76 -5.89 -7.25 8.39
C ALA A 76 -5.75 -8.35 7.32
N GLY A 77 -6.29 -9.55 7.58
CA GLY A 77 -6.42 -10.61 6.57
C GLY A 77 -7.63 -10.44 5.63
N ILE A 78 -8.61 -9.62 6.01
CA ILE A 78 -9.92 -9.50 5.36
C ILE A 78 -9.96 -8.31 4.38
N HIS A 79 -9.32 -7.19 4.71
CA HIS A 79 -9.28 -6.01 3.84
C HIS A 79 -8.04 -5.99 2.91
N CYS A 80 -8.19 -6.60 1.73
CA CYS A 80 -7.14 -6.73 0.72
C CYS A 80 -7.08 -5.53 -0.24
N ASP A 81 -6.63 -4.36 0.26
CA ASP A 81 -6.59 -3.13 -0.54
C ASP A 81 -5.35 -3.07 -1.46
N LEU A 82 -5.51 -3.47 -2.73
CA LEU A 82 -4.45 -3.36 -3.76
C LEU A 82 -4.30 -1.95 -4.34
N TRP A 83 -5.26 -1.05 -4.08
CA TRP A 83 -5.24 0.31 -4.62
C TRP A 83 -4.10 1.17 -4.04
N ALA A 84 -3.76 1.00 -2.76
CA ALA A 84 -2.65 1.73 -2.12
C ALA A 84 -1.27 1.33 -2.68
N PRO A 85 -0.89 0.04 -2.73
CA PRO A 85 0.36 -0.39 -3.37
C PRO A 85 0.48 0.11 -4.82
N LEU A 86 -0.61 0.01 -5.59
CA LEU A 86 -0.66 0.49 -6.98
C LEU A 86 -0.39 2.00 -7.06
N ALA A 87 -1.10 2.80 -6.25
CA ALA A 87 -0.92 4.25 -6.23
C ALA A 87 0.52 4.65 -5.82
N PHE A 88 1.07 4.01 -4.78
CA PHE A 88 2.44 4.25 -4.30
C PHE A 88 3.50 3.88 -5.35
N ILE A 89 3.35 2.76 -6.05
CA ILE A 89 4.25 2.35 -7.13
C ILE A 89 4.18 3.34 -8.30
N ILE A 90 3.00 3.79 -8.71
CA ILE A 90 2.85 4.78 -9.80
C ILE A 90 3.50 6.10 -9.40
N VAL A 91 3.19 6.63 -8.21
CA VAL A 91 3.74 7.91 -7.74
C VAL A 91 5.27 7.86 -7.67
N TYR A 92 5.84 6.80 -7.10
CA TYR A 92 7.29 6.59 -7.10
C TYR A 92 7.87 6.51 -8.52
N SER A 93 7.27 5.69 -9.39
CA SER A 93 7.77 5.47 -10.76
C SER A 93 7.72 6.75 -11.61
N VAL A 94 6.66 7.54 -11.48
CA VAL A 94 6.52 8.85 -12.15
C VAL A 94 7.53 9.85 -11.60
N SER A 95 7.73 9.89 -10.28
CA SER A 95 8.68 10.82 -9.63
C SER A 95 10.11 10.53 -10.10
N VAL A 96 10.57 9.28 -10.00
CA VAL A 96 11.91 8.86 -10.45
C VAL A 96 12.09 9.03 -11.97
N SER A 97 11.11 8.62 -12.78
CA SER A 97 11.20 8.73 -14.24
C SER A 97 11.28 10.18 -14.74
N ARG A 98 10.70 11.15 -14.01
CA ARG A 98 10.80 12.58 -14.33
C ARG A 98 12.23 13.13 -14.24
N SER A 99 13.11 12.49 -13.47
CA SER A 99 14.50 12.91 -13.25
C SER A 99 15.41 12.63 -14.46
N ASN A 100 15.31 11.42 -15.05
CA ASN A 100 16.31 10.94 -16.02
C ASN A 100 15.76 10.64 -17.43
N ALA A 101 14.57 10.03 -17.55
CA ALA A 101 13.89 9.80 -18.83
C ALA A 101 12.50 9.15 -18.63
N ARG A 102 11.53 9.51 -19.49
CA ARG A 102 10.19 8.87 -19.52
C ARG A 102 10.22 7.37 -19.87
N SER A 103 11.25 6.90 -20.59
CA SER A 103 11.38 5.50 -21.01
C SER A 103 11.54 4.52 -19.84
N LEU A 104 12.02 4.99 -18.68
CA LEU A 104 12.29 4.15 -17.51
C LEU A 104 11.04 3.84 -16.67
N PHE A 105 9.92 4.54 -16.90
CA PHE A 105 8.68 4.38 -16.14
C PHE A 105 8.19 2.92 -16.09
N SER A 106 8.12 2.24 -17.25
CA SER A 106 7.62 0.87 -17.33
C SER A 106 8.54 -0.12 -16.58
N GLY A 107 9.86 0.04 -16.70
CA GLY A 107 10.83 -0.79 -15.98
C GLY A 107 10.77 -0.61 -14.46
N LEU A 108 10.63 0.64 -13.98
CA LEU A 108 10.43 0.93 -12.57
C LEU A 108 9.12 0.32 -12.06
N PHE A 109 8.01 0.53 -12.76
CA PHE A 109 6.71 -0.01 -12.39
C PHE A 109 6.73 -1.55 -12.25
N VAL A 110 7.27 -2.26 -13.24
CA VAL A 110 7.37 -3.73 -13.21
C VAL A 110 8.34 -4.22 -12.13
N SER A 111 9.50 -3.59 -11.96
CA SER A 111 10.48 -3.99 -10.93
C SER A 111 9.96 -3.79 -9.51
N LEU A 112 9.15 -2.76 -9.25
CA LEU A 112 8.53 -2.51 -7.96
C LEU A 112 7.41 -3.51 -7.65
N TRP A 113 6.60 -3.89 -8.63
CA TRP A 113 5.63 -4.97 -8.49
C TRP A 113 6.32 -6.31 -8.22
N ALA A 114 7.40 -6.62 -8.94
CA ALA A 114 8.21 -7.81 -8.69
C ALA A 114 8.81 -7.79 -7.27
N ALA A 115 9.36 -6.65 -6.82
CA ALA A 115 9.86 -6.50 -5.46
C ALA A 115 8.75 -6.70 -4.41
N LEU A 116 7.55 -6.12 -4.58
CA LEU A 116 6.42 -6.35 -3.68
C LEU A 116 5.99 -7.82 -3.63
N LEU A 117 5.97 -8.52 -4.76
CA LEU A 117 5.64 -9.94 -4.79
C LEU A 117 6.72 -10.78 -4.08
N ILE A 118 8.00 -10.51 -4.29
CA ILE A 118 9.11 -11.16 -3.57
C ILE A 118 8.96 -10.95 -2.05
N MET A 119 8.68 -9.72 -1.63
CA MET A 119 8.47 -9.36 -0.23
C MET A 119 7.27 -10.09 0.39
N ALA A 120 6.14 -10.13 -0.31
CA ALA A 120 4.92 -10.79 0.16
C ALA A 120 5.05 -12.31 0.21
N VAL A 121 5.71 -12.92 -0.79
CA VAL A 121 6.01 -14.36 -0.81
C VAL A 121 6.96 -14.72 0.33
N HIS A 122 8.02 -13.94 0.56
CA HIS A 122 8.92 -14.17 1.70
C HIS A 122 8.17 -14.09 3.04
N LEU A 123 7.38 -13.04 3.28
CA LEU A 123 6.58 -12.91 4.50
C LEU A 123 5.63 -14.10 4.72
N ARG A 124 4.98 -14.57 3.64
CA ARG A 124 4.10 -15.75 3.68
C ARG A 124 4.86 -17.05 3.97
N LEU A 125 6.08 -17.20 3.46
CA LEU A 125 6.94 -18.37 3.71
C LEU A 125 7.53 -18.38 5.13
N VAL A 126 7.79 -17.21 5.72
CA VAL A 126 8.23 -17.09 7.12
C VAL A 126 7.12 -17.51 8.10
N LYS A 127 5.84 -17.36 7.73
CA LYS A 127 4.69 -17.66 8.60
C LYS A 127 3.64 -18.58 7.96
N PRO A 128 3.96 -19.87 7.73
CA PRO A 128 3.03 -20.79 7.08
C PRO A 128 1.77 -21.11 7.91
N HIS A 129 1.74 -20.75 9.19
CA HIS A 129 0.62 -21.03 10.10
C HIS A 129 -0.42 -19.89 10.21
N GLU A 130 -0.18 -18.70 9.64
CA GLU A 130 -1.18 -17.64 9.55
C GLU A 130 -2.09 -17.87 8.31
N LYS A 131 -3.42 -17.92 8.48
CA LYS A 131 -4.41 -18.12 7.39
C LYS A 131 -4.65 -16.86 6.53
N SER A 132 -3.63 -16.05 6.34
CA SER A 132 -3.67 -14.80 5.56
C SER A 132 -3.51 -15.06 4.06
N SER A 133 -4.20 -14.25 3.24
CA SER A 133 -4.04 -14.29 1.79
C SER A 133 -2.69 -13.69 1.37
N LEU A 134 -2.14 -14.13 0.25
CA LEU A 134 -0.93 -13.52 -0.33
C LEU A 134 -1.16 -12.02 -0.61
N VAL A 135 -2.39 -11.65 -1.01
CA VAL A 135 -2.79 -10.28 -1.34
C VAL A 135 -2.73 -9.36 -0.10
N SER A 136 -3.08 -9.86 1.09
CA SER A 136 -2.90 -9.12 2.35
C SER A 136 -1.43 -8.77 2.59
N TYR A 137 -0.49 -9.72 2.40
CA TYR A 137 0.95 -9.44 2.51
C TYR A 137 1.46 -8.46 1.44
N VAL A 138 0.95 -8.51 0.20
CA VAL A 138 1.28 -7.53 -0.85
C VAL A 138 0.80 -6.13 -0.46
N SER A 139 -0.44 -6.01 0.03
CA SER A 139 -1.01 -4.75 0.49
C SER A 139 -0.18 -4.15 1.63
N MET A 140 0.09 -4.96 2.67
CA MET A 140 0.90 -4.57 3.83
C MET A 140 2.33 -4.15 3.46
N ALA A 141 3.02 -4.89 2.59
CA ALA A 141 4.34 -4.51 2.09
C ALA A 141 4.30 -3.20 1.29
N GLY A 142 3.22 -2.97 0.52
CA GLY A 142 2.97 -1.71 -0.18
C GLY A 142 2.81 -0.52 0.75
N TYR A 143 2.06 -0.64 1.85
CA TYR A 143 1.98 0.42 2.87
C TYR A 143 3.34 0.74 3.50
N CYS A 144 4.21 -0.26 3.66
CA CYS A 144 5.57 -0.05 4.17
C CYS A 144 6.49 0.68 3.18
N LEU A 145 6.17 0.76 1.88
CA LEU A 145 6.95 1.55 0.90
C LEU A 145 6.76 3.06 1.04
N PHE A 146 5.70 3.53 1.71
CA PHE A 146 5.35 4.96 1.74
C PHE A 146 6.49 5.92 2.16
N PRO A 147 7.34 5.62 3.18
CA PRO A 147 8.49 6.47 3.49
C PRO A 147 9.48 6.62 2.32
N LEU A 148 9.62 5.60 1.46
CA LEU A 148 10.48 5.65 0.26
C LEU A 148 9.83 6.47 -0.85
N VAL A 149 8.50 6.43 -0.99
CA VAL A 149 7.76 7.29 -1.92
C VAL A 149 7.92 8.76 -1.53
N ILE A 150 7.78 9.11 -0.25
CA ILE A 150 8.10 10.45 0.25
C ILE A 150 9.53 10.82 -0.10
N ASN A 151 10.52 9.97 0.20
CA ASN A 151 11.92 10.23 -0.08
C ASN A 151 12.19 10.54 -1.57
N SER A 152 11.55 9.80 -2.49
CA SER A 152 11.64 10.07 -3.92
C SER A 152 11.08 11.45 -4.29
N ILE A 153 9.86 11.77 -3.85
CA ILE A 153 9.21 13.06 -4.12
C ILE A 153 10.05 14.22 -3.55
N VAL A 154 10.46 14.09 -2.29
CA VAL A 154 11.30 15.06 -1.57
C VAL A 154 12.62 15.26 -2.31
N GLY A 155 13.29 14.18 -2.72
CA GLY A 155 14.47 14.25 -3.57
C GLY A 155 14.20 15.01 -4.86
N GLN A 156 13.36 14.49 -5.75
CA GLN A 156 13.21 15.05 -7.09
C GLN A 156 12.54 16.43 -7.15
N LEU A 157 11.79 16.82 -6.12
CA LEU A 157 11.15 18.14 -6.07
C LEU A 157 11.99 19.19 -5.32
N ILE A 158 12.62 18.83 -4.20
CA ILE A 158 13.38 19.80 -3.37
C ILE A 158 14.79 20.04 -3.95
N LEU A 159 15.46 19.02 -4.53
CA LEU A 159 16.79 19.19 -5.11
C LEU A 159 16.87 20.31 -6.17
N PRO A 160 16.02 20.35 -7.23
CA PRO A 160 16.07 21.43 -8.21
C PRO A 160 15.55 22.77 -7.68
N ALA A 161 14.66 22.77 -6.68
CA ALA A 161 14.19 23.99 -6.03
C ALA A 161 15.32 24.65 -5.21
N VAL A 162 16.03 23.85 -4.39
CA VAL A 162 17.18 24.31 -3.60
C VAL A 162 18.32 24.77 -4.50
N PHE A 163 18.61 24.07 -5.61
CA PHE A 163 19.64 24.52 -6.55
C PHE A 163 19.27 25.82 -7.29
N ARG A 164 17.97 26.08 -7.53
CA ARG A 164 17.49 27.35 -8.10
C ARG A 164 17.58 28.53 -7.13
N ILE A 165 17.37 28.29 -5.84
CA ILE A 165 17.43 29.33 -4.80
C ILE A 165 18.89 29.56 -4.34
N GLY A 166 19.68 28.49 -4.24
CA GLY A 166 21.08 28.49 -3.81
C GLY A 166 22.06 28.81 -4.95
N HIS A 167 22.13 30.08 -5.35
CA HIS A 167 23.10 30.56 -6.34
C HIS A 167 24.56 30.22 -5.95
N GLY A 168 25.23 29.39 -6.76
CA GLY A 168 26.69 29.42 -6.95
C GLY A 168 27.61 28.78 -5.91
N ALA A 169 27.14 28.29 -4.76
CA ALA A 169 28.02 27.70 -3.75
C ALA A 169 28.53 26.30 -4.15
N SER A 170 29.82 26.13 -4.39
CA SER A 170 30.46 24.83 -4.74
C SER A 170 30.24 23.72 -3.70
N TRP A 171 29.96 24.12 -2.45
CA TRP A 171 29.63 23.22 -1.35
C TRP A 171 28.18 22.75 -1.37
N ALA A 172 27.26 23.47 -2.04
CA ALA A 172 25.84 23.12 -2.07
C ALA A 172 25.63 21.71 -2.60
N VAL A 173 26.29 21.33 -3.71
CA VAL A 173 26.19 19.97 -4.30
C VAL A 173 26.63 18.88 -3.31
N ARG A 174 27.67 19.13 -2.50
CA ARG A 174 28.15 18.17 -1.48
C ARG A 174 27.14 18.03 -0.34
N THR A 175 26.68 19.14 0.23
CA THR A 175 25.67 19.15 1.30
C THR A 175 24.36 18.50 0.85
N LEU A 176 23.98 18.75 -0.40
CA LEU A 176 22.78 18.25 -1.06
C LEU A 176 22.84 16.73 -1.34
N LEU A 177 24.01 16.21 -1.73
CA LEU A 177 24.27 14.76 -1.83
C LEU A 177 24.23 14.09 -0.45
N ILE A 178 24.90 14.67 0.56
CA ILE A 178 24.89 14.16 1.94
C ILE A 178 23.45 14.14 2.49
N LEU A 179 22.68 15.21 2.27
CA LEU A 179 21.28 15.27 2.66
C LEU A 179 20.42 14.20 1.97
N ARG A 180 20.62 13.95 0.66
CA ARG A 180 19.92 12.86 -0.06
C ARG A 180 20.25 11.48 0.52
N LEU A 181 21.50 11.25 0.95
CA LEU A 181 21.91 10.01 1.62
C LEU A 181 21.34 9.88 3.03
N LEU A 182 21.26 10.97 3.81
CA LEU A 182 20.64 10.99 5.14
C LEU A 182 19.11 10.78 5.07
N LEU A 183 18.44 11.36 4.08
CA LEU A 183 17.01 11.14 3.82
C LEU A 183 16.75 9.70 3.37
N LEU A 184 17.63 9.12 2.54
CA LEU A 184 17.59 7.69 2.18
C LEU A 184 17.70 6.80 3.43
N THR A 185 18.72 6.99 4.28
CA THR A 185 18.91 6.13 5.45
C THR A 185 17.78 6.30 6.48
N GLY A 186 17.28 7.52 6.69
CA GLY A 186 16.09 7.77 7.51
C GLY A 186 14.82 7.10 6.96
N SER A 187 14.61 7.17 5.64
CA SER A 187 13.47 6.55 4.95
C SER A 187 13.50 5.01 5.01
N VAL A 188 14.65 4.40 4.72
CA VAL A 188 14.84 2.95 4.77
C VAL A 188 14.72 2.43 6.21
N THR A 189 15.34 3.09 7.19
CA THR A 189 15.22 2.67 8.61
C THR A 189 13.79 2.79 9.12
N TRP A 190 13.05 3.84 8.73
CA TRP A 190 11.63 4.00 9.08
C TRP A 190 10.76 2.90 8.46
N SER A 191 10.90 2.66 7.15
CA SER A 191 10.19 1.57 6.45
C SER A 191 10.50 0.20 7.05
N MET A 192 11.76 -0.09 7.36
CA MET A 192 12.19 -1.30 8.05
C MET A 192 11.61 -1.41 9.46
N ASN A 193 11.49 -0.31 10.20
CA ASN A 193 10.88 -0.31 11.53
C ASN A 193 9.38 -0.62 11.45
N SER A 194 8.66 0.01 10.51
CA SER A 194 7.24 -0.27 10.24
C SER A 194 6.99 -1.74 9.90
N ILE A 195 7.72 -2.31 8.94
CA ILE A 195 7.48 -3.71 8.55
C ILE A 195 7.85 -4.70 9.67
N ARG A 196 8.90 -4.46 10.45
CA ARG A 196 9.28 -5.32 11.59
C ARG A 196 8.17 -5.38 12.63
N ILE A 197 7.58 -4.22 12.98
CA ILE A 197 6.51 -4.12 13.97
C ILE A 197 5.24 -4.81 13.46
N VAL A 198 4.81 -4.50 12.23
CA VAL A 198 3.54 -5.03 11.70
C VAL A 198 3.65 -6.52 11.32
N ALA A 199 4.78 -6.96 10.75
CA ALA A 199 5.02 -8.37 10.46
C ALA A 199 5.37 -9.20 11.70
N LYS A 200 5.70 -8.55 12.82
CA LYS A 200 6.24 -9.18 14.05
C LYS A 200 7.53 -9.98 13.80
N CYS A 201 8.27 -9.62 12.75
CA CYS A 201 9.54 -10.24 12.39
C CYS A 201 10.68 -9.63 13.19
N GLN A 202 11.27 -10.41 14.11
CA GLN A 202 12.39 -9.97 14.95
C GLN A 202 13.71 -10.69 14.62
N SER A 203 13.65 -11.88 14.02
CA SER A 203 14.84 -12.63 13.63
C SER A 203 15.58 -11.96 12.48
N PHE A 204 16.92 -11.91 12.55
CA PHE A 204 17.75 -11.30 11.50
C PHE A 204 17.50 -11.93 10.10
N VAL A 205 17.34 -13.25 10.05
CA VAL A 205 17.07 -14.02 8.82
C VAL A 205 15.77 -13.60 8.14
N GLU A 206 14.72 -13.31 8.91
CA GLU A 206 13.42 -12.87 8.40
C GLU A 206 13.49 -11.46 7.82
N VAL A 207 14.31 -10.59 8.42
CA VAL A 207 14.43 -9.17 8.10
C VAL A 207 15.41 -8.91 6.95
N PHE A 208 16.40 -9.79 6.73
CA PHE A 208 17.46 -9.59 5.74
C PHE A 208 16.95 -9.34 4.30
N PRO A 209 16.11 -10.19 3.68
CA PRO A 209 15.64 -9.95 2.31
C PRO A 209 14.71 -8.73 2.22
N LEU A 210 13.99 -8.41 3.31
CA LEU A 210 13.19 -7.18 3.40
C LEU A 210 14.08 -5.94 3.33
N ALA A 211 15.14 -5.91 4.14
CA ALA A 211 16.12 -4.83 4.15
C ALA A 211 16.76 -4.65 2.77
N LEU A 212 17.10 -5.75 2.10
CA LEU A 212 17.72 -5.73 0.76
C LEU A 212 16.78 -5.15 -0.30
N CYS A 213 15.49 -5.48 -0.28
CA CYS A 213 14.51 -4.92 -1.21
C CYS A 213 14.27 -3.41 -0.95
N PHE A 214 14.06 -2.99 0.30
CA PHE A 214 13.90 -1.56 0.62
C PHE A 214 15.16 -0.76 0.31
N PHE A 215 16.35 -1.29 0.60
CA PHE A 215 17.61 -0.67 0.24
C PHE A 215 17.75 -0.54 -1.27
N GLY A 216 17.44 -1.60 -2.04
CA GLY A 216 17.48 -1.56 -3.51
C GLY A 216 16.53 -0.50 -4.10
N ILE A 217 15.28 -0.45 -3.63
CA ILE A 217 14.31 0.58 -4.07
C ILE A 217 14.79 1.97 -3.66
N GLY A 218 15.23 2.17 -2.42
CA GLY A 218 15.77 3.45 -1.97
C GLY A 218 16.99 3.90 -2.78
N TRP A 219 17.89 2.97 -3.12
CA TRP A 219 19.08 3.21 -3.93
C TRP A 219 18.74 3.60 -5.37
N LEU A 220 17.74 2.95 -5.98
CA LEU A 220 17.20 3.36 -7.29
C LEU A 220 16.76 4.83 -7.27
N SER A 221 16.08 5.28 -6.22
CA SER A 221 15.68 6.69 -6.05
C SER A 221 16.84 7.66 -5.74
N VAL A 222 18.08 7.18 -5.59
CA VAL A 222 19.27 8.03 -5.41
C VAL A 222 20.15 8.08 -6.66
N ILE A 223 20.33 6.94 -7.34
CA ILE A 223 21.07 6.87 -8.60
C ILE A 223 20.28 7.45 -9.78
N LEU A 224 18.93 7.47 -9.69
CA LEU A 224 18.01 8.14 -10.60
C LEU A 224 17.39 9.39 -9.91
#